data_AF-A0A0F2LKU2-F1
#
_entry.id   AF-A0A0F2LKU2-F1
#
_cell.length_a   1.000
_cell.length_b   1.000
_cell.length_c   1.000
_cell.angle_alpha   90.00
_cell.angle_beta   90.00
_cell.angle_gamma   90.00
#
_symmetry.space_group_name_H-M   'P 1'
#
loop_
_entity.id
_entity.type
_entity.pdbx_description
1 polymer ?
#
loop_
_entity_poly.entity_id
_entity_poly.type
_entity_poly.pdbx_seq_one_letter_code
_entity_poly.pdbx_strand_id
1 'polypeptide(L)' 'DYISLFKKAKKTNKVKIYACSYASKLFNLTKADYNELVDEIAGITSFSMDTEDAQIVSV' A
#
# COMPACT_ATOMS: atom_id res chain seq x y z
N ASP A 1 2.81 16.88 8.30
CA ASP A 1 2.06 16.13 7.28
C ASP A 1 2.80 14.83 6.98
N TYR A 2 2.19 13.67 7.26
CA TYR A 2 2.82 12.36 7.07
C TYR A 2 2.86 11.94 5.60
N ILE A 3 1.93 12.41 4.77
CA ILE A 3 1.87 12.12 3.32
C ILE A 3 3.18 12.58 2.64
N SER A 4 3.71 13.72 3.04
CA SER A 4 5.00 14.24 2.58
C SER A 4 6.18 13.29 2.81
N LEU A 5 6.15 12.45 3.85
CA LEU A 5 7.18 11.44 4.11
C LEU A 5 7.08 10.29 3.10
N PHE A 6 5.87 9.80 2.82
CA PHE A 6 5.64 8.79 1.79
C PHE A 6 6.06 9.28 0.40
N LYS A 7 5.77 10.54 0.05
CA LYS A 7 6.24 11.15 -1.21
C LYS A 7 7.77 11.14 -1.32
N LYS A 8 8.48 11.48 -0.24
CA LYS A 8 9.96 11.43 -0.20
C LYS A 8 10.47 10.00 -0.34
N ALA A 9 9.85 9.05 0.37
CA ALA A 9 10.24 7.64 0.32
C ALA A 9 10.06 7.03 -1.09
N LYS A 10 8.98 7.37 -1.79
CA LYS A 10 8.72 6.96 -3.18
C LYS A 10 9.82 7.37 -4.16
N LYS A 11 10.52 8.49 -3.92
CA LYS A 11 11.65 8.93 -4.78
C LYS A 11 12.83 7.95 -4.78
N THR A 12 12.90 7.05 -3.81
CA THR A 12 13.95 6.02 -3.75
C THR A 12 13.69 4.85 -4.70
N ASN A 13 12.49 4.73 -5.28
CA ASN A 13 12.01 3.58 -6.05
C ASN A 13 12.08 2.23 -5.30
N LYS A 14 12.25 2.25 -3.97
CA LYS A 14 12.30 1.05 -3.12
C LYS A 14 11.03 0.84 -2.28
N VAL A 15 10.07 1.75 -2.40
CA VAL A 15 8.84 1.75 -1.60
C VAL A 15 7.64 1.55 -2.50
N LYS A 16 6.86 0.52 -2.19
CA LYS A 16 5.60 0.20 -2.84
C LYS A 16 4.47 0.28 -1.79
N ILE A 17 3.39 0.98 -2.14
CA ILE A 17 2.28 1.26 -1.23
C ILE A 17 1.04 0.55 -1.76
N TYR A 18 0.49 -0.34 -0.96
CA TYR A 18 -0.66 -1.15 -1.31
C TYR A 18 -1.90 -0.68 -0.54
N ALA A 19 -3.06 -0.70 -1.19
CA ALA A 19 -4.35 -0.64 -0.52
C ALA A 19 -4.90 -2.05 -0.32
N CYS A 20 -5.44 -2.35 0.87
CA CYS A 20 -6.02 -3.66 1.15
C CYS A 20 -7.31 -3.87 0.34
N SER A 21 -7.33 -4.90 -0.49
CA SER A 21 -8.47 -5.23 -1.35
C SER A 21 -9.74 -5.58 -0.58
N TYR A 22 -9.61 -6.24 0.58
CA TYR A 22 -10.77 -6.55 1.42
C TYR A 22 -11.41 -5.27 1.98
N ALA A 23 -10.58 -4.36 2.53
CA ALA A 23 -11.06 -3.06 2.99
C ALA A 23 -11.64 -2.23 1.83
N SER A 24 -10.97 -2.21 0.68
CA SER A 24 -11.46 -1.50 -0.51
C SER A 24 -12.86 -1.97 -0.91
N LYS A 25 -13.12 -3.28 -0.89
CA LYS A 25 -14.45 -3.85 -1.17
C LYS A 25 -15.49 -3.45 -0.11
N LEU A 26 -15.14 -3.52 1.18
CA LEU A 26 -16.05 -3.15 2.27
C LEU A 26 -16.54 -1.70 2.18
N PHE A 27 -15.66 -0.80 1.75
CA PHE A 27 -15.95 0.63 1.64
C PHE A 27 -16.29 1.09 0.23
N ASN A 28 -16.44 0.16 -0.72
CA ASN A 28 -16.71 0.44 -2.14
C ASN A 28 -15.71 1.44 -2.76
N LEU A 29 -14.43 1.31 -2.41
CA LEU A 29 -13.34 2.13 -2.91
C LEU A 29 -12.72 1.50 -4.14
N THR A 30 -12.43 2.32 -5.13
CA THR A 30 -11.70 1.98 -6.33
C THR A 30 -10.34 2.66 -6.34
N LYS A 31 -9.51 2.33 -7.33
CA LYS A 31 -8.18 2.92 -7.46
C LYS A 31 -8.21 4.46 -7.56
N ALA A 32 -9.27 5.01 -8.15
CA ALA A 32 -9.43 6.44 -8.34
C ALA A 32 -9.70 7.21 -7.03
N ASP A 33 -10.19 6.51 -6.00
CA ASP A 33 -10.48 7.09 -4.68
C ASP A 33 -9.22 7.21 -3.80
N TYR A 34 -8.14 6.51 -4.18
CA TYR A 34 -6.88 6.54 -3.45
C TYR A 34 -5.96 7.65 -3.93
N ASN A 35 -5.07 8.07 -3.04
CA ASN A 35 -3.99 8.97 -3.39
C ASN A 35 -3.08 8.36 -4.48
N GLU A 36 -2.54 9.20 -5.37
CA GLU A 36 -1.57 8.84 -6.41
C GLU A 36 -0.38 8.00 -5.91
N LEU A 37 -0.07 8.07 -4.62
CA LEU A 37 1.02 7.33 -3.99
C LEU A 37 0.73 5.85 -3.81
N VAL A 38 -0.54 5.45 -3.75
CA VAL A 38 -0.90 4.03 -3.75
C VAL A 38 -0.51 3.49 -5.11
N ASP A 39 0.15 2.34 -5.16
CA ASP A 39 0.57 1.67 -6.39
C ASP A 39 -0.53 0.75 -6.89
N GLU A 40 -1.12 -0.05 -6.00
CA GLU A 40 -2.16 -1.02 -6.37
C GLU A 40 -3.08 -1.37 -5.19
N ILE A 41 -4.19 -2.02 -5.53
CA ILE A 41 -5.07 -2.66 -4.55
C ILE A 41 -4.70 -4.15 -4.51
N ALA A 42 -4.20 -4.65 -3.38
CA ALA A 42 -3.69 -6.01 -3.25
C ALA A 42 -4.39 -6.82 -2.14
N GLY A 43 -4.40 -8.13 -2.30
CA GLY A 43 -4.86 -9.07 -1.27
C GLY A 43 -3.79 -9.44 -0.27
N ILE A 44 -4.21 -10.04 0.85
CA ILE A 44 -3.29 -10.50 1.89
C ILE A 44 -2.28 -11.52 1.34
N THR A 45 -2.68 -12.40 0.43
CA THR A 45 -1.78 -13.39 -0.19
C THR A 45 -0.65 -12.72 -0.97
N SER A 46 -0.96 -11.75 -1.85
CA SER A 46 0.06 -11.02 -2.61
C SER A 46 1.00 -10.24 -1.70
N PHE A 47 0.44 -9.59 -0.66
CA PHE A 47 1.25 -8.91 0.34
C PHE A 47 2.19 -9.86 1.06
N SER A 48 1.69 -11.02 1.51
CA SER A 48 2.51 -12.03 2.19
C SER A 48 3.63 -12.59 1.32
N MET A 49 3.40 -12.77 0.02
CA MET A 49 4.45 -13.20 -0.93
C MET A 49 5.52 -12.12 -1.11
N ASP A 50 5.12 -10.85 -1.21
CA ASP A 50 6.06 -9.73 -1.36
C ASP A 50 6.86 -9.45 -0.07
N THR A 51 6.38 -9.91 1.09
CA THR A 51 6.99 -9.68 2.41
C THR A 51 7.51 -10.94 3.09
N GLU A 52 7.65 -12.06 2.37
CA GLU A 52 7.96 -13.38 2.95
C GLU A 52 9.18 -13.35 3.90
N ASP A 53 10.25 -12.65 3.51
CA ASP A 53 11.48 -12.50 4.31
C ASP A 53 11.57 -11.17 5.08
N ALA A 54 10.51 -10.35 5.07
CA ALA A 54 10.53 -9.03 5.66
C ALA A 54 10.11 -9.04 7.13
N GLN A 55 10.64 -8.09 7.91
CA GLN A 55 10.08 -7.79 9.21
C GLN A 55 8.73 -7.08 9.05
N ILE A 56 7.66 -7.73 9.52
CA ILE A 56 6.33 -7.15 9.52
C ILE A 56 6.12 -6.38 10.83
N VAL A 57 5.74 -5.11 10.71
CA VAL A 57 5.33 -4.26 11.83
C VAL A 57 3.86 -3.91 11.64
N SER A 58 3.03 -4.23 12.63
CA SER A 58 1.63 -3.79 12.70
C SER A 58 1.55 -2.53 13.55
N VAL A 59 0.88 -1.51 13.02
CA VAL A 59 0.68 -0.19 13.66
C VAL A 59 -0.80 0.10 13.87
#